data_AF-A0A3S1K104-F1
#
_entry.id   AF-A0A3S1K104-F1
#
_cell.length_a   1.000
_cell.length_b   1.000
_cell.length_c   1.000
_cell.angle_alpha   90.00
_cell.angle_beta   90.00
_cell.angle_gamma   90.00
#
_symmetry.space_group_name_H-M   'P 1'
#
loop_
_entity.id
_entity.type
_entity.pdbx_description
1 polymer ?
#
loop_
_entity_poly.entity_id
_entity_poly.type
_entity_poly.pdbx_seq_one_letter_code
_entity_poly.pdbx_strand_id
1 'polypeptide(L)' 'VGDDAEADIAGALRAGLSGALLVRTGKYRQGDEKRFDPQPTATVADLAAATDWIIARRD' A
#
# COMPACT_ATOMS: atom_id res chain seq x y z
N VAL A 1 1.28 4.67 -2.86
CA VAL A 1 2.30 3.96 -2.03
C VAL A 1 2.41 4.75 -0.75
N GLY A 2 2.30 4.10 0.40
CA GLY A 2 2.33 4.80 1.70
C GLY A 2 2.47 3.83 2.87
N ASP A 3 2.80 4.36 4.04
CA ASP A 3 2.99 3.61 5.29
C ASP A 3 1.76 3.62 6.20
N ASP A 4 0.78 4.50 5.93
CA ASP A 4 -0.46 4.60 6.68
C ASP A 4 -1.58 3.82 5.99
N ALA A 5 -1.98 2.68 6.57
CA ALA A 5 -2.99 1.81 5.97
C ALA A 5 -4.40 2.43 5.89
N GLU A 6 -4.70 3.43 6.73
CA GLU A 6 -5.99 4.13 6.67
C GLU A 6 -5.93 5.32 5.73
N ALA A 7 -4.98 6.23 5.96
CA ALA A 7 -4.92 7.49 5.25
C ALA A 7 -4.40 7.33 3.81
N ASP A 8 -3.27 6.63 3.63
CA ASP A 8 -2.65 6.50 2.31
C ASP A 8 -3.31 5.41 1.47
N ILE A 9 -3.68 4.29 2.08
CA ILE A 9 -4.14 3.10 1.37
C ILE A 9 -5.65 3.07 1.21
N ALA A 10 -6.39 2.90 2.31
CA ALA A 10 -7.84 2.88 2.24
C ALA A 10 -8.39 4.21 1.69
N GLY A 11 -7.78 5.34 2.06
CA GLY A 11 -8.09 6.66 1.52
C GLY A 11 -7.92 6.75 0.00
N ALA A 12 -6.76 6.34 -0.53
CA ALA A 12 -6.50 6.35 -1.98
C ALA A 12 -7.46 5.45 -2.77
N LEU A 13 -7.75 4.26 -2.26
CA LEU A 13 -8.66 3.32 -2.92
C LEU A 13 -10.11 3.85 -2.91
N ARG A 14 -10.56 4.44 -1.80
CA ARG A 14 -11.87 5.13 -1.72
C ARG A 14 -11.95 6.34 -2.66
N ALA A 15 -10.82 7.01 -2.91
CA ALA A 15 -10.73 8.09 -3.88
C ALA A 15 -10.74 7.61 -5.35
N GLY A 16 -10.79 6.31 -5.61
CA GLY A 16 -10.90 5.74 -6.95
C GLY A 16 -9.56 5.47 -7.64
N LEU A 17 -8.44 5.51 -6.91
CA LEU A 17 -7.18 5.02 -7.47
C LEU A 17 -7.25 3.51 -7.70
N SER A 18 -6.68 3.05 -8.81
CA SER A 18 -6.72 1.65 -9.24
C SER A 18 -5.83 0.71 -8.41
N GLY A 19 -4.93 1.24 -7.60
CA GLY A 19 -4.13 0.44 -6.68
C GLY A 19 -3.39 1.26 -5.64
N ALA A 20 -3.13 0.64 -4.49
CA ALA A 20 -2.40 1.24 -3.38
C ALA A 20 -1.50 0.18 -2.71
N LEU A 21 -0.20 0.48 -2.62
CA LEU A 21 0.78 -0.40 -1.98
C LEU A 21 1.12 0.12 -0.59
N LEU A 22 0.95 -0.73 0.42
CA LEU A 22 1.36 -0.47 1.80
C LEU A 22 2.83 -0.87 1.99
N VAL A 23 3.67 0.04 2.50
CA VAL A 23 5.06 -0.28 2.87
C VAL A 23 5.16 -0.59 4.36
N ARG A 24 6.05 -1.53 4.75
CA ARG A 24 6.29 -1.91 6.15
C ARG A 24 7.34 -1.05 6.85
N THR A 25 7.45 0.20 6.42
CA THR A 25 8.27 1.24 7.06
C THR A 25 7.35 2.28 7.72
N GLY A 26 7.89 3.17 8.55
CA GLY A 26 7.12 4.30 9.08
C GLY A 26 6.02 3.91 10.08
N LYS A 27 4.78 4.36 9.84
CA LYS A 27 3.61 4.19 10.71
C LYS A 27 3.01 2.78 10.72
N TYR A 28 3.39 1.94 9.75
CA TYR A 28 2.90 0.57 9.62
C TYR A 28 3.04 -0.22 10.93
N ARG A 29 2.01 -1.00 11.24
CA ARG A 29 2.02 -2.03 12.30
C ARG A 29 1.61 -3.38 11.72
N GLN A 30 2.12 -4.46 12.34
CA GLN A 30 1.73 -5.81 11.98
C GLN A 30 0.20 -5.98 12.06
N GLY A 31 -0.41 -6.45 10.97
CA GLY A 31 -1.86 -6.63 10.86
C GLY A 31 -2.57 -5.48 10.13
N ASP A 32 -1.89 -4.35 9.88
CA ASP A 32 -2.47 -3.24 9.14
C ASP A 32 -2.85 -3.61 7.70
N GLU A 33 -2.24 -4.66 7.13
CA GLU A 33 -2.62 -5.23 5.83
C GLU A 33 -4.07 -5.73 5.75
N LYS A 34 -4.72 -5.97 6.89
CA LYS A 34 -6.11 -6.46 6.97
C LYS A 34 -7.01 -5.59 7.84
N ARG A 35 -6.45 -4.57 8.50
CA ARG A 35 -7.14 -3.80 9.54
C ARG A 35 -8.17 -2.83 8.98
N PHE A 36 -7.96 -2.32 7.77
CA PHE A 36 -8.80 -1.31 7.13
C PHE A 36 -9.38 -1.81 5.82
N ASP A 37 -10.51 -1.22 5.43
CA ASP A 37 -11.23 -1.51 4.19
C ASP A 37 -11.41 -0.22 3.37
N PRO A 38 -11.01 -0.16 2.09
CA PRO A 38 -10.41 -1.25 1.31
C PRO A 38 -8.98 -1.63 1.74
N GLN A 39 -8.65 -2.91 1.59
CA GLN A 39 -7.30 -3.45 1.86
C GLN A 39 -6.29 -3.03 0.78
N PRO A 40 -4.98 -2.96 1.10
CA PRO A 40 -3.94 -2.68 0.12
C PRO A 40 -3.95 -3.68 -1.04
N THR A 41 -3.61 -3.20 -2.24
CA THR A 41 -3.37 -4.05 -3.41
C THR A 41 -2.19 -5.00 -3.19
N ALA A 42 -1.15 -4.52 -2.52
CA ALA A 42 -0.03 -5.32 -2.06
C ALA A 42 0.63 -4.67 -0.84
N THR A 43 1.28 -5.49 -0.02
CA THR A 43 2.14 -5.02 1.07
C THR A 43 3.59 -5.42 0.77
N VAL A 44 4.50 -4.45 0.84
CA VAL A 44 5.92 -4.64 0.51
C VAL A 44 6.82 -4.11 1.63
N ALA A 45 8.10 -4.48 1.61
CA ALA A 45 9.02 -4.17 2.69
C ALA A 45 9.23 -2.64 2.85
N ASP A 46 9.51 -1.94 1.75
CA ASP A 46 9.87 -0.53 1.73
C ASP A 46 9.56 0.11 0.36
N LEU A 47 10.01 1.36 0.16
CA LEU A 47 9.80 2.09 -1.09
C LEU A 47 10.54 1.46 -2.29
N ALA A 48 11.74 0.90 -2.09
CA ALA A 48 12.48 0.27 -3.19
C ALA A 48 11.72 -0.96 -3.71
N ALA A 49 11.24 -1.81 -2.79
CA ALA A 49 10.39 -2.94 -3.15
C ALA A 49 9.06 -2.52 -3.81
N ALA A 50 8.50 -1.37 -3.42
CA ALA A 50 7.31 -0.81 -4.06
C ALA A 50 7.60 -0.39 -5.52
N THR A 51 8.74 0.26 -5.75
CA THR A 51 9.18 0.64 -7.11
C THR A 51 9.36 -0.59 -7.98
N ASP A 52 10.06 -1.62 -7.50
CA ASP A 52 10.25 -2.88 -8.23
C ASP A 52 8.90 -3.55 -8.56
N TRP A 53 7.97 -3.57 -7.60
CA TRP A 53 6.64 -4.14 -7.80
C TRP A 53 5.86 -3.45 -8.92
N ILE A 54 5.95 -2.12 -8.97
CA ILE A 54 5.27 -1.27 -9.98
C ILE A 54 5.90 -1.48 -11.35
N ILE A 55 7.23 -1.46 -11.44
CA ILE A 55 7.95 -1.65 -12.71
C ILE A 55 7.65 -3.04 -13.28
N ALA A 56 7.65 -4.09 -12.46
CA ALA A 56 7.36 -5.46 -12.89
C ALA A 56 5.92 -5.69 -13.38
N ARG A 57 5.02 -4.71 -13.23
CA ARG A 57 3.61 -4.75 -13.63
C ARG A 57 3.23 -3.64 -14.60
N ARG A 58 4.22 -2.91 -15.12
CA ARG A 58 4.05 -2.07 -16.29
C ARG A 58 4.31 -2.96 -17.51
N ASP A 59 3.27 -3.15 -18.31
CA ASP A 59 3.44 -3.64 -19.68
C ASP A 59 4.28 -2.66 -20.51
#